data_AF-A0A0R2PL69-F1
#
_entry.id   AF-A0A0R2PL69-F1
#
_cell.length_a   1.000
_cell.length_b   1.000
_cell.length_c   1.000
_cell.angle_alpha   90.00
_cell.angle_beta   90.00
_cell.angle_gamma   90.00
#
_symmetry.space_group_name_H-M   'P 1'
#
loop_
_entity.id
_entity.type
_entity.pdbx_description
1 polymer ?
#
loop_
_entity_poly.entity_id
_entity_poly.type
_entity_poly.pdbx_seq_one_letter_code
_entity_poly.pdbx_strand_id
1 'polypeptide(L)'
;MAVTSHLPHLAAATLLTLARSRADDHAAVMRLAAGGFRDMTRVASGHPAIWLDICRENQAAIVEAIDGMITGLGEMRRMIDETNSPALLARLTDARAVRANLPGRVRELVDVAEVRIPIPDRPGAAAEVFTLAAELGVNTANFEVSHSVEGDRGVLIMVVDAASAELFRGGLMARGFKPAVARVG
;
A
#
# COMPACT_ATOMS: atom_id res chain seq x y z
N MET A 1 2.52 19.07 -0.44
CA MET A 1 3.47 18.27 0.40
C MET A 1 2.95 18.03 1.82
N ALA A 2 2.34 19.00 2.50
CA ALA A 2 1.85 18.82 3.86
C ALA A 2 0.88 17.63 4.00
N VAL A 3 -0.16 17.56 3.17
CA VAL A 3 -1.18 16.49 3.20
C VAL A 3 -0.61 15.09 2.91
N THR A 4 0.42 14.98 2.06
CA THR A 4 0.93 13.69 1.55
C THR A 4 2.20 13.19 2.26
N SER A 5 2.83 14.00 3.12
CA SER A 5 4.07 13.65 3.82
C SER A 5 4.06 14.07 5.29
N HIS A 6 3.79 15.35 5.58
CA HIS A 6 3.90 15.87 6.96
C HIS A 6 2.73 15.44 7.84
N LEU A 7 1.50 15.61 7.34
CA LEU A 7 0.27 15.22 8.02
C LEU A 7 0.26 13.71 8.35
N PRO A 8 0.62 12.79 7.43
CA PRO A 8 0.75 11.36 7.77
C PRO A 8 1.67 11.07 8.96
N HIS A 9 2.81 11.75 9.07
CA HIS A 9 3.72 11.57 10.20
C HIS A 9 3.11 12.07 11.51
N LEU A 10 2.56 13.30 11.51
CA LEU A 10 1.95 13.90 12.70
C LEU A 10 0.71 13.13 13.16
N ALA A 11 -0.10 12.63 12.22
CA ALA A 11 -1.24 11.77 12.51
C ALA A 11 -0.81 10.43 13.13
N ALA A 12 0.25 9.80 12.59
CA ALA A 12 0.81 8.57 13.15
C ALA A 12 1.35 8.77 14.58
N ALA A 13 2.07 9.88 14.83
CA ALA A 13 2.57 10.22 16.16
C ALA A 13 1.43 10.49 17.17
N THR A 14 0.37 11.17 16.71
CA THR A 14 -0.84 11.43 17.51
C THR A 14 -1.57 10.14 17.85
N LEU A 15 -1.74 9.24 16.88
CA LEU A 15 -2.39 7.94 17.06
C LEU A 15 -1.63 7.05 18.07
N LEU A 16 -0.29 7.01 17.99
CA LEU A 16 0.56 6.34 18.98
C LEU A 16 0.36 6.89 20.39
N THR A 17 0.32 8.22 20.51
CA THR A 17 0.15 8.88 21.81
C THR A 17 -1.23 8.60 22.41
N LEU A 18 -2.28 8.60 21.57
CA LEU A 18 -3.64 8.24 21.98
C LEU A 18 -3.71 6.78 22.46
N ALA A 19 -3.15 5.85 21.69
CA ALA A 19 -3.10 4.43 22.07
C ALA A 19 -2.36 4.24 23.41
N ARG A 20 -1.22 4.92 23.59
CA ARG A 20 -0.46 4.91 24.84
C ARG A 20 -1.28 5.44 26.02
N SER A 21 -2.06 6.51 25.84
CA SER A 21 -2.87 7.08 26.93
C SER A 21 -4.04 6.20 27.38
N ARG A 22 -4.42 5.21 26.57
CA ARG A 22 -5.54 4.28 26.84
C ARG A 22 -5.07 2.91 27.34
N ALA A 23 -3.76 2.69 27.37
CA ALA A 23 -3.18 1.44 27.81
C ALA A 23 -2.86 1.51 29.30
N ASP A 24 -3.50 0.65 30.10
CA ASP A 24 -3.26 0.56 31.55
C ASP A 24 -1.84 0.03 31.87
N ASP A 25 -1.22 -0.69 30.94
CA ASP A 25 0.18 -1.10 31.00
C ASP A 25 0.86 -1.09 29.61
N HIS A 26 2.19 -1.23 29.61
CA HIS A 26 3.00 -1.29 28.38
C HIS A 26 2.68 -2.53 27.52
N ALA A 27 2.21 -3.62 28.13
CA ALA A 27 1.87 -4.86 27.42
C ALA A 27 0.59 -4.71 26.58
N ALA A 28 -0.35 -3.85 26.99
CA ALA A 28 -1.55 -3.54 26.21
C ALA A 28 -1.23 -2.77 24.93
N VAL A 29 -0.28 -1.82 24.96
CA VAL A 29 0.23 -1.15 23.75
C VAL A 29 0.90 -2.16 22.80
N MET A 30 1.67 -3.11 23.34
CA MET A 30 2.32 -4.15 22.54
C MET A 30 1.33 -5.15 21.92
N ARG A 31 0.20 -5.42 22.58
CA ARG A 31 -0.91 -6.22 22.00
C ARG A 31 -1.68 -5.47 20.90
N LEU A 32 -1.83 -4.15 21.04
CA LEU A 32 -2.40 -3.28 19.99
C LEU A 32 -1.50 -3.19 18.74
N ALA A 33 -0.22 -3.55 18.86
CA ALA A 33 0.75 -3.56 17.75
C ALA A 33 0.58 -4.73 16.76
N ALA A 34 -0.55 -5.44 16.76
CA ALA A 34 -0.86 -6.45 15.75
C ALA A 34 -1.10 -5.79 14.38
N GLY A 35 -0.22 -6.09 13.42
CA GLY A 35 -0.35 -5.77 11.99
C GLY A 35 -0.64 -4.29 11.66
N GLY A 36 -1.91 -3.99 11.36
CA GLY A 36 -2.32 -2.71 10.76
C GLY A 36 -2.00 -1.46 11.57
N PHE A 37 -2.00 -1.54 12.91
CA PHE A 37 -1.59 -0.41 13.76
C PHE A 37 -0.09 -0.11 13.60
N ARG A 38 0.75 -1.14 13.58
CA ARG A 38 2.21 -1.00 13.37
C ARG A 38 2.50 -0.42 11.98
N ASP A 39 1.80 -0.89 10.96
CA ASP A 39 2.00 -0.41 9.58
C ASP A 39 1.58 1.06 9.43
N MET A 40 0.44 1.44 10.01
CA MET A 40 -0.06 2.82 9.98
C MET A 40 0.87 3.78 10.75
N THR A 41 1.49 3.30 11.82
CA THR A 41 2.33 4.13 12.70
C THR A 41 3.82 4.07 12.36
N ARG A 42 4.23 3.25 11.39
CA ARG A 42 5.64 3.07 10.98
C ARG A 42 6.35 4.40 10.69
N VAL A 43 5.66 5.34 10.05
CA VAL A 43 6.24 6.64 9.66
C VAL A 43 6.59 7.54 10.85
N ALA A 44 6.01 7.32 12.03
CA ALA A 44 6.29 8.09 13.25
C ALA A 44 7.69 7.82 13.85
N SER A 45 8.44 6.85 13.31
CA SER A 45 9.81 6.53 13.73
C SER A 45 10.88 7.55 13.27
N GLY A 46 10.49 8.61 12.57
CA GLY A 46 11.38 9.68 12.14
C GLY A 46 12.07 10.41 13.31
N HIS A 47 13.27 10.95 13.08
CA HIS A 47 14.03 11.65 14.12
C HIS A 47 13.30 12.93 14.59
N PRO A 48 12.94 13.06 15.89
CA PRO A 48 12.09 14.16 16.36
C PRO A 48 12.64 15.56 16.08
N ALA A 49 13.97 15.74 16.15
CA ALA A 49 14.61 17.03 15.91
C ALA A 49 14.33 17.58 14.51
N ILE A 50 14.33 16.73 13.48
CA ILE A 50 14.07 17.12 12.08
C ILE A 50 12.63 17.63 11.92
N TRP A 51 11.69 17.05 12.66
CA TRP A 51 10.28 17.42 12.56
C TRP A 51 9.97 18.79 13.16
N LEU A 52 10.80 19.29 14.09
CA LEU A 52 10.67 20.65 14.59
C LEU A 52 10.92 21.67 13.50
N ASP A 53 11.98 21.47 12.71
CA ASP A 53 12.35 22.36 11.62
C ASP A 53 11.32 22.29 10.48
N ILE A 54 10.89 21.08 10.09
CA ILE A 54 9.82 20.87 9.09
C ILE A 54 8.52 21.58 9.50
N CYS A 55 8.12 21.45 10.77
CA CYS A 55 6.91 22.09 11.28
C CYS A 55 7.03 23.61 11.29
N ARG A 56 8.22 24.16 11.58
CA ARG A 56 8.48 25.59 11.54
C ARG A 56 8.45 26.13 10.11
N GLU A 57 9.10 25.45 9.18
CA GLU A 57 9.22 25.89 7.79
C GLU A 57 7.89 25.80 7.03
N ASN A 58 7.04 24.83 7.33
CA ASN A 58 5.79 24.60 6.62
C ASN A 58 4.54 24.74 7.50
N GLN A 59 4.61 25.59 8.53
CA GLN A 59 3.59 25.73 9.57
C GLN A 59 2.18 25.93 8.99
N ALA A 60 1.99 26.91 8.12
CA ALA A 60 0.66 27.27 7.61
C ALA A 60 -0.02 26.10 6.88
N ALA A 61 0.71 25.45 5.96
CA ALA A 61 0.17 24.32 5.20
C ALA A 61 -0.04 23.07 6.07
N ILE A 62 0.77 22.89 7.12
CA ILE A 62 0.58 21.80 8.10
C ILE A 62 -0.69 22.04 8.92
N VAL A 63 -0.90 23.26 9.41
CA VAL A 63 -2.10 23.61 10.19
C VAL A 63 -3.36 23.42 9.33
N GLU A 64 -3.36 23.94 8.10
CA GLU A 64 -4.47 23.73 7.16
C GLU A 64 -4.75 22.24 6.91
N ALA A 65 -3.70 21.43 6.73
CA ALA A 65 -3.85 19.99 6.54
C ALA A 65 -4.41 19.28 7.79
N ILE A 66 -4.01 19.72 8.99
CA ILE A 66 -4.56 19.23 10.27
C ILE A 66 -6.04 19.58 10.39
N ASP A 67 -6.43 20.82 10.07
CA ASP A 67 -7.83 21.27 10.14
C ASP A 67 -8.72 20.48 9.17
N GLY A 68 -8.21 20.21 7.96
CA GLY A 68 -8.87 19.32 7.00
C GLY A 68 -9.05 17.91 7.56
N MET A 69 -8.04 17.36 8.24
CA MET A 69 -8.12 16.04 8.88
C MET A 69 -9.14 16.02 10.03
N ILE A 70 -9.15 17.06 10.87
CA ILE A 70 -10.12 17.21 11.96
C ILE A 70 -11.54 17.24 11.41
N THR A 71 -11.77 18.01 10.35
CA THR A 71 -13.07 18.09 9.67
C THR A 71 -13.52 16.72 9.17
N GLY A 72 -12.66 16.00 8.44
CA GLY A 72 -12.97 14.67 7.93
C GLY A 72 -13.21 13.63 9.03
N LEU A 73 -12.47 13.69 10.14
CA LEU A 73 -12.72 12.83 11.31
C LEU A 73 -14.03 13.19 12.02
N GLY A 74 -14.40 14.47 12.06
CA GLY A 74 -15.68 14.93 12.59
C GLY A 74 -16.87 14.44 11.77
N GLU A 75 -16.76 14.44 10.45
CA GLU A 75 -17.75 13.82 9.54
C GLU A 75 -17.88 12.31 9.78
N MET A 76 -16.74 11.60 9.88
CA MET A 76 -16.73 10.17 10.18
C MET A 76 -17.40 9.86 11.52
N ARG A 77 -17.08 10.64 12.56
CA ARG A 77 -17.71 10.54 13.87
C ARG A 77 -19.23 10.68 13.75
N ARG A 78 -19.72 11.73 13.05
CA ARG A 78 -21.17 11.95 12.87
C ARG A 78 -21.85 10.80 12.16
N MET A 79 -21.28 10.29 11.06
CA MET A 79 -21.84 9.14 10.35
C MET A 79 -21.98 7.91 11.25
N ILE A 80 -21.02 7.68 12.16
CA ILE A 80 -21.08 6.59 13.14
C ILE A 80 -22.12 6.87 14.24
N ASP A 81 -22.12 8.07 14.81
CA ASP A 81 -23.02 8.51 15.90
C ASP A 81 -24.49 8.43 15.47
N GLU A 82 -24.77 8.82 14.23
CA GLU A 82 -26.10 8.79 13.61
C GLU A 82 -26.48 7.41 13.04
N THR A 83 -25.60 6.40 13.13
CA THR A 83 -25.79 5.06 12.53
C THR A 83 -26.12 5.15 11.03
N ASN A 84 -25.52 6.11 10.32
CA ASN A 84 -25.76 6.35 8.90
C ASN A 84 -24.91 5.39 8.04
N SER A 85 -25.30 4.11 8.04
CA SER A 85 -24.61 3.04 7.31
C SER A 85 -24.42 3.33 5.81
N PRO A 86 -25.39 3.91 5.08
CA PRO A 86 -25.18 4.26 3.66
C PRO A 86 -24.07 5.29 3.45
N ALA A 87 -24.03 6.37 4.23
CA ALA A 87 -23.00 7.40 4.10
C ALA A 87 -21.61 6.85 4.47
N LEU A 88 -21.54 6.06 5.54
CA LEU A 88 -20.29 5.41 5.96
C LEU A 88 -19.76 4.45 4.90
N LEU A 89 -20.64 3.62 4.32
CA LEU A 89 -20.27 2.68 3.25
C LEU A 89 -19.76 3.42 2.01
N ALA A 90 -20.44 4.51 1.61
CA ALA A 90 -20.02 5.32 0.46
C ALA A 90 -18.61 5.89 0.69
N ARG A 91 -18.35 6.45 1.88
CA ARG A 91 -17.05 7.04 2.24
C ARG A 91 -15.93 6.00 2.24
N LEU A 92 -16.17 4.81 2.79
CA LEU A 92 -15.19 3.71 2.82
C LEU A 92 -14.93 3.13 1.43
N THR A 93 -15.97 3.04 0.59
CA THR A 93 -15.87 2.57 -0.80
C THR A 93 -15.03 3.52 -1.64
N ASP A 94 -15.29 4.82 -1.53
CA ASP A 94 -14.49 5.86 -2.18
C ASP A 94 -13.02 5.79 -1.76
N ALA A 95 -12.74 5.70 -0.45
CA ALA A 95 -11.38 5.57 0.06
C ALA A 95 -10.67 4.31 -0.48
N ARG A 96 -11.38 3.17 -0.59
CA ARG A 96 -10.85 1.94 -1.19
C ARG A 96 -10.52 2.12 -2.68
N ALA A 97 -11.40 2.77 -3.44
CA ALA A 97 -11.19 3.02 -4.86
C ALA A 97 -9.98 3.94 -5.10
N VAL A 98 -9.87 5.04 -4.36
CA VAL A 98 -8.71 5.94 -4.42
C VAL A 98 -7.42 5.18 -4.08
N ARG A 99 -7.43 4.35 -3.03
CA ARG A 99 -6.26 3.56 -2.63
C ARG A 99 -5.82 2.56 -3.70
N ALA A 100 -6.77 1.90 -4.36
CA ALA A 100 -6.50 0.95 -5.44
C ALA A 100 -5.87 1.62 -6.66
N ASN A 101 -6.20 2.90 -6.89
CA ASN A 101 -5.68 3.70 -8.00
C ASN A 101 -4.43 4.51 -7.62
N LEU A 102 -3.90 4.39 -6.40
CA LEU A 102 -2.63 5.04 -6.08
C LEU A 102 -1.51 4.39 -6.90
N PRO A 103 -0.71 5.17 -7.64
CA PRO A 103 0.40 4.64 -8.41
C PRO A 103 1.38 3.92 -7.47
N GLY A 104 1.59 2.62 -7.69
CA GLY A 104 2.59 1.86 -6.94
C GLY A 104 3.97 2.41 -7.26
N ARG A 105 4.60 3.12 -6.30
CA ARG A 105 5.98 3.69 -6.35
C ARG A 105 6.55 3.82 -7.79
N VAL A 106 5.93 4.66 -8.60
CA VAL A 106 6.23 4.80 -10.03
C VAL A 106 7.48 5.66 -10.22
N ARG A 107 8.60 5.07 -10.66
CA ARG A 107 9.43 5.71 -11.69
C ARG A 107 8.61 5.63 -12.97
N GLU A 108 8.44 6.72 -13.70
CA GLU A 108 7.59 6.85 -14.90
C GLU A 108 7.47 5.55 -15.71
N LEU A 109 6.39 4.80 -15.47
CA LEU A 109 6.08 3.55 -16.17
C LEU A 109 5.33 3.91 -17.45
N VAL A 110 6.04 4.55 -18.38
CA VAL A 110 5.56 4.75 -19.74
C VAL A 110 5.78 3.43 -20.48
N ASP A 111 4.70 2.85 -21.02
CA ASP A 111 4.69 1.59 -21.77
C ASP A 111 5.09 0.33 -20.96
N VAL A 112 4.24 -0.03 -19.98
CA VAL A 112 4.38 -1.26 -19.19
C VAL A 112 3.24 -2.25 -19.42
N ALA A 113 3.48 -3.51 -19.08
CA ALA A 113 2.51 -4.58 -19.12
C ALA A 113 2.46 -5.31 -17.77
N GLU A 114 1.25 -5.73 -17.40
CA GLU A 114 1.01 -6.61 -16.27
C GLU A 114 1.07 -8.07 -16.74
N VAL A 115 1.87 -8.88 -16.07
CA VAL A 115 1.98 -10.32 -16.27
C VAL A 115 1.47 -11.04 -15.03
N ARG A 116 0.33 -11.71 -15.15
CA ARG A 116 -0.31 -12.48 -14.07
C ARG A 116 0.08 -13.94 -14.18
N ILE A 117 0.75 -14.46 -13.17
CA ILE A 117 1.42 -15.77 -13.20
C ILE A 117 0.86 -16.62 -12.06
N PRO A 118 0.01 -17.62 -12.35
CA PRO A 118 -0.39 -18.62 -11.37
C PRO A 118 0.84 -19.37 -10.86
N ILE A 119 1.09 -19.32 -9.55
CA ILE A 119 2.22 -20.00 -8.93
C ILE A 119 1.75 -21.38 -8.47
N PRO A 120 2.36 -22.48 -8.95
CA PRO A 120 2.07 -23.81 -8.44
C PRO A 120 2.53 -23.91 -6.98
N ASP A 121 1.78 -24.64 -6.16
CA ASP A 121 2.13 -24.92 -4.77
C ASP A 121 3.25 -25.96 -4.69
N ARG A 122 4.47 -25.49 -4.99
CA ARG A 122 5.70 -26.26 -4.82
C ARG A 122 6.84 -25.34 -4.39
N PRO A 123 7.77 -25.83 -3.55
CA PRO A 123 8.96 -25.08 -3.18
C PRO A 123 9.72 -24.57 -4.42
N GLY A 124 10.13 -23.30 -4.36
CA GLY A 124 10.95 -22.66 -5.39
C GLY A 124 10.18 -22.13 -6.62
N ALA A 125 8.87 -22.34 -6.74
CA ALA A 125 8.11 -21.90 -7.91
C ALA A 125 8.18 -20.38 -8.16
N ALA A 126 8.04 -19.57 -7.11
CA ALA A 126 8.19 -18.11 -7.24
C ALA A 126 9.65 -17.72 -7.58
N ALA A 127 10.63 -18.38 -6.97
CA ALA A 127 12.04 -18.13 -7.25
C ALA A 127 12.38 -18.38 -8.73
N GLU A 128 11.83 -19.44 -9.30
CA GLU A 128 11.99 -19.78 -10.72
C GLU A 128 11.50 -18.67 -11.65
N VAL A 129 10.38 -18.02 -11.31
CA VAL A 129 9.84 -16.88 -12.07
C VAL A 129 10.80 -15.68 -12.02
N PHE A 130 11.32 -15.34 -10.83
CA PHE A 130 12.26 -14.22 -10.68
C PHE A 130 13.62 -14.50 -11.32
N THR A 131 14.13 -15.73 -11.21
CA THR A 131 15.37 -16.15 -11.88
C THR A 131 15.22 -16.03 -13.40
N LEU A 132 14.09 -16.49 -13.95
CA LEU A 132 13.80 -16.34 -15.37
C LEU A 132 13.76 -14.87 -15.80
N ALA A 133 13.09 -14.00 -15.03
CA ALA A 133 13.05 -12.57 -15.31
C ALA A 133 14.48 -11.98 -15.39
N ALA A 134 15.35 -12.37 -14.46
CA ALA A 134 16.75 -11.96 -14.46
C ALA A 134 17.53 -12.50 -15.67
N GLU A 135 17.39 -13.77 -16.01
CA GLU A 135 18.04 -14.40 -17.19
C GLU A 135 17.65 -13.73 -18.50
N LEU A 136 16.39 -13.30 -18.63
CA LEU A 136 15.86 -12.62 -19.82
C LEU A 136 16.09 -11.11 -19.81
N GLY A 137 16.72 -10.56 -18.77
CA GLY A 137 16.92 -9.11 -18.63
C GLY A 137 15.62 -8.32 -18.51
N VAL A 138 14.57 -8.93 -17.96
CA VAL A 138 13.25 -8.30 -17.79
C VAL A 138 13.30 -7.39 -16.57
N ASN A 139 13.21 -6.08 -16.82
CA ASN A 139 13.09 -5.10 -15.75
C ASN A 139 11.70 -5.22 -15.09
N THR A 140 11.70 -5.49 -13.79
CA THR A 140 10.46 -5.61 -12.99
C THR A 140 10.23 -4.31 -12.24
N ALA A 141 9.24 -3.54 -12.67
CA ALA A 141 8.88 -2.27 -12.06
C ALA A 141 8.17 -2.45 -10.70
N ASN A 142 7.30 -3.45 -10.61
CA ASN A 142 6.56 -3.78 -9.41
C ASN A 142 6.19 -5.27 -9.43
N PHE A 143 5.97 -5.86 -8.26
CA PHE A 143 5.36 -7.17 -8.14
C PHE A 143 4.47 -7.27 -6.90
N GLU A 144 3.43 -8.08 -6.99
CA GLU A 144 2.49 -8.34 -5.91
C GLU A 144 2.11 -9.82 -5.92
N VAL A 145 1.95 -10.42 -4.74
CA VAL A 145 1.39 -11.77 -4.60
C VAL A 145 -0.04 -11.64 -4.10
N SER A 146 -1.00 -12.09 -4.91
CA SER A 146 -2.42 -12.10 -4.56
C SER A 146 -2.87 -13.54 -4.27
N HIS A 147 -3.58 -13.74 -3.16
CA HIS A 147 -4.22 -15.01 -2.82
C HIS A 147 -5.70 -14.93 -3.19
N SER A 148 -6.18 -15.88 -4.00
CA SER A 148 -7.62 -16.00 -4.27
C SER A 148 -8.33 -16.58 -3.05
N VAL A 149 -9.52 -16.06 -2.74
CA VAL A 149 -10.38 -16.56 -1.65
C VAL A 149 -11.02 -17.92 -2.02
N GLU A 150 -11.06 -18.26 -3.32
CA GLU A 150 -11.75 -19.45 -3.86
C GLU A 150 -10.79 -20.53 -4.40
N GLY A 151 -9.47 -20.39 -4.25
CA GLY A 151 -8.53 -21.37 -4.77
C GLY A 151 -7.18 -21.36 -4.08
N ASP A 152 -6.64 -22.55 -3.85
CA ASP A 152 -5.38 -22.84 -3.15
C ASP A 152 -4.11 -22.44 -3.96
N ARG A 153 -4.23 -21.46 -4.85
CA ARG A 153 -3.15 -21.06 -5.78
C ARG A 153 -2.95 -19.56 -5.74
N GLY A 154 -1.77 -19.14 -5.25
CA GLY A 154 -1.33 -17.76 -5.31
C GLY A 154 -1.06 -17.32 -6.75
N VAL A 155 -1.35 -16.07 -7.06
CA VAL A 155 -1.02 -15.44 -8.34
C VAL A 155 0.03 -14.38 -8.09
N LEU A 156 1.18 -14.51 -8.74
CA LEU A 156 2.19 -13.46 -8.79
C LEU A 156 1.85 -12.52 -9.94
N ILE A 157 1.66 -11.24 -9.62
CA ILE A 157 1.39 -10.18 -10.59
C ILE A 157 2.69 -9.38 -10.71
N MET A 158 3.29 -9.35 -11.90
CA MET A 158 4.51 -8.58 -12.18
C MET A 158 4.21 -7.48 -13.19
N VAL A 159 4.64 -6.26 -12.91
CA VAL A 159 4.63 -5.14 -13.85
C VAL A 159 6.00 -5.04 -14.48
N VAL A 160 6.07 -5.16 -15.80
CA VAL A 160 7.31 -5.20 -16.58
C VAL A 160 7.24 -4.23 -17.76
N ASP A 161 8.39 -3.89 -18.33
CA ASP A 161 8.43 -3.12 -19.58
C ASP A 161 7.67 -3.85 -20.69
N ALA A 162 6.78 -3.15 -21.39
CA ALA A 162 5.85 -3.81 -22.30
C ALA A 162 6.54 -4.41 -23.53
N ALA A 163 7.73 -3.90 -23.90
CA ALA A 163 8.61 -4.48 -24.91
C ALA A 163 9.11 -5.89 -24.54
N SER A 164 9.27 -6.17 -23.24
CA SER A 164 9.78 -7.45 -22.73
C SER A 164 8.68 -8.43 -22.32
N ALA A 165 7.42 -8.00 -22.31
CA ALA A 165 6.30 -8.77 -21.81
C ALA A 165 6.06 -10.09 -22.57
N GLU A 166 6.12 -10.05 -23.90
CA GLU A 166 5.92 -11.26 -24.73
C GLU A 166 7.10 -12.23 -24.64
N LEU A 167 8.34 -11.72 -24.57
CA LEU A 167 9.53 -12.55 -24.33
C LEU A 167 9.41 -13.27 -22.98
N PHE A 168 9.02 -12.53 -21.94
CA PHE A 168 8.85 -13.09 -20.60
C PHE A 168 7.72 -14.12 -20.55
N ARG A 169 6.57 -13.82 -21.19
CA ARG A 169 5.45 -14.77 -21.34
C ARG A 169 5.91 -16.07 -22.00
N GLY A 170 6.68 -15.99 -23.08
CA GLY A 170 7.25 -17.16 -23.76
C GLY A 170 8.15 -18.00 -22.86
N GLY A 171 9.09 -17.35 -22.14
CA GLY A 171 9.99 -18.03 -21.21
C GLY A 171 9.25 -18.74 -20.06
N LEU A 172 8.18 -18.11 -19.55
CA LEU A 172 7.34 -18.66 -18.49
C LEU A 172 6.56 -19.89 -18.99
N MET A 173 5.98 -19.82 -20.19
CA MET A 173 5.29 -20.95 -20.80
C MET A 173 6.23 -22.13 -21.05
N ALA A 174 7.48 -21.87 -21.47
CA ALA A 174 8.49 -22.92 -21.66
C ALA A 174 8.85 -23.65 -20.35
N ARG A 175 8.67 -23.00 -19.19
CA ARG A 175 8.86 -23.57 -17.85
C ARG A 175 7.57 -24.12 -17.22
N GLY A 176 6.48 -24.20 -17.99
CA GLY A 176 5.21 -24.79 -17.55
C GLY A 176 4.29 -23.87 -16.75
N PHE A 177 4.61 -22.59 -16.64
CA PHE A 177 3.69 -21.58 -16.09
C PHE A 177 2.61 -21.22 -17.10
N LYS A 178 1.49 -20.66 -16.61
CA LYS A 178 0.35 -20.22 -17.44
C LYS A 178 0.10 -18.72 -17.30
N PRO A 179 1.02 -17.85 -17.76
CA PRO A 179 0.90 -16.42 -17.61
C PRO A 179 -0.20 -15.81 -18.49
N ALA A 180 -0.85 -14.77 -18.00
CA ALA A 180 -1.70 -13.87 -18.79
C ALA A 180 -1.05 -12.47 -18.82
N VAL A 181 -1.06 -11.81 -19.99
CA VAL A 181 -0.47 -10.48 -20.17
C VAL A 181 -1.56 -9.48 -20.50
N ALA A 182 -1.56 -8.32 -19.83
CA ALA A 182 -2.42 -7.18 -20.10
C ALA A 182 -1.57 -5.91 -20.22
N ARG A 183 -1.78 -5.11 -21.27
CA ARG A 183 -1.15 -3.78 -21.37
C ARG A 183 -1.78 -2.85 -20.33
N VAL A 184 -0.95 -2.07 -19.65
CA VAL A 184 -1.41 -1.05 -18.69
C VAL A 184 -1.24 0.30 -19.39
N GLY A 185 -2.35 0.86 -19.85
CA GLY A 185 -2.43 2.14 -20.57
C GLY A 185 -3.66 2.92 -20.15
#